data_AF-A0A7S0FW04-F1
#
_entry.id   AF-A0A7S0FW04-F1
#
_cell.length_a   1.000
_cell.length_b   1.000
_cell.length_c   1.000
_cell.angle_alpha   90.00
_cell.angle_beta   90.00
_cell.angle_gamma   90.00
#
_symmetry.space_group_name_H-M   'P 1'
#
loop_
_entity.id
_entity.type
_entity.pdbx_description
1 polymer ?
#
loop_
_entity_poly.entity_id
_entity_poly.type
_entity_poly.pdbx_seq_one_letter_code
_entity_poly.pdbx_strand_id
1 'polypeptide(L)'
;PGAGLEAERIRSSVKAFDENSQRLRHIWKSLVGTYCGLFDSMPLEALWAIAEISEQIQVATGQYLVYEGESDEVGEDLYIIEDGFANVEKLVSRSMTESAPRRLGYLGPGTIVGDLLLLGSQVPRAASVRARNSVRALRLCSGGLFQ
;
A
#
# COMPACT_ATOMS: atom_id res chain seq x y z
N PRO A 1 -44.24 -3.18 -5.75
CA PRO A 1 -43.15 -2.25 -5.35
C PRO A 1 -41.89 -2.95 -4.79
N GLY A 2 -42.01 -4.05 -4.02
CA GLY A 2 -40.87 -4.70 -3.34
C GLY A 2 -39.94 -5.54 -4.23
N ALA A 3 -40.47 -6.29 -5.20
CA ALA A 3 -39.67 -7.24 -5.99
C ALA A 3 -38.58 -6.59 -6.86
N GLY A 4 -38.81 -5.37 -7.35
CA GLY A 4 -37.82 -4.63 -8.13
C GLY A 4 -36.62 -4.14 -7.30
N LEU A 5 -36.87 -3.72 -6.05
CA LEU A 5 -35.84 -3.30 -5.12
C LEU A 5 -34.99 -4.47 -4.63
N GLU A 6 -35.62 -5.63 -4.40
CA GLU A 6 -34.94 -6.84 -3.97
C GLU A 6 -34.04 -7.41 -5.08
N ALA A 7 -34.52 -7.44 -6.32
CA ALA A 7 -33.72 -7.85 -7.47
C ALA A 7 -32.49 -6.93 -7.69
N GLU A 8 -32.64 -5.62 -7.45
CA GLU A 8 -31.53 -4.68 -7.56
C GLU A 8 -30.49 -4.85 -6.45
N ARG A 9 -30.94 -5.12 -5.22
CA ARG A 9 -30.04 -5.46 -4.11
C ARG A 9 -29.22 -6.72 -4.41
N ILE A 10 -29.86 -7.78 -4.90
CA ILE A 10 -29.17 -9.02 -5.26
C ILE A 10 -28.13 -8.77 -6.36
N ARG A 11 -28.49 -8.02 -7.42
CA ARG A 11 -27.53 -7.67 -8.49
C ARG A 11 -26.33 -6.91 -7.96
N SER A 12 -26.56 -5.91 -7.11
CA SER A 12 -25.49 -5.13 -6.47
C SER A 12 -24.59 -6.01 -5.61
N SER A 13 -25.16 -6.90 -4.79
CA SER A 13 -24.39 -7.83 -3.95
C SER A 13 -23.57 -8.83 -4.77
N VAL A 14 -24.13 -9.38 -5.86
CA VAL A 14 -23.38 -10.29 -6.74
C VAL A 14 -22.23 -9.56 -7.42
N LYS A 15 -22.43 -8.33 -7.87
CA LYS A 15 -21.38 -7.51 -8.47
C LYS A 15 -20.25 -7.23 -7.46
N ALA A 16 -20.61 -6.81 -6.25
CA ALA A 16 -19.62 -6.56 -5.19
C ALA A 16 -18.84 -7.83 -4.81
N PHE A 17 -19.51 -9.00 -4.79
CA PHE A 17 -18.86 -10.28 -4.54
C PHE A 17 -17.86 -10.67 -5.65
N ASP A 18 -18.21 -10.45 -6.92
CA ASP A 18 -17.33 -10.71 -8.05
C ASP A 18 -16.11 -9.79 -8.03
N GLU A 19 -16.32 -8.48 -7.83
CA GLU A 19 -15.24 -7.49 -7.70
C GLU A 19 -14.29 -7.84 -6.55
N ASN A 20 -14.84 -8.19 -5.38
CA ASN A 20 -14.03 -8.60 -4.23
C ASN A 20 -13.26 -9.90 -4.50
N SER A 21 -13.90 -10.88 -5.15
CA SER A 21 -13.27 -12.15 -5.51
C SER A 21 -12.11 -11.95 -6.50
N GLN A 22 -12.27 -11.07 -7.48
CA GLN A 22 -11.22 -10.74 -8.44
C GLN A 22 -10.06 -10.01 -7.75
N ARG A 23 -10.36 -9.04 -6.87
CA ARG A 23 -9.37 -8.34 -6.03
C ARG A 23 -8.53 -9.31 -5.21
N LEU A 24 -9.18 -10.15 -4.39
CA LEU A 24 -8.50 -11.11 -3.51
C LEU A 24 -7.65 -12.10 -4.31
N ARG A 25 -8.15 -12.59 -5.46
CA ARG A 25 -7.35 -13.47 -6.33
C ARG A 25 -6.10 -12.78 -6.87
N HIS A 26 -6.16 -11.49 -7.20
CA HIS A 26 -4.99 -10.75 -7.67
C HIS A 26 -3.97 -10.59 -6.54
N ILE A 27 -4.40 -10.11 -5.38
CA ILE A 27 -3.55 -9.89 -4.21
C ILE A 27 -2.91 -11.21 -3.74
N TRP A 28 -3.68 -12.28 -3.65
CA TRP A 28 -3.17 -13.60 -3.29
C TRP A 28 -2.08 -14.09 -4.24
N LYS A 29 -2.27 -13.90 -5.56
CA LYS A 29 -1.23 -14.23 -6.55
C LYS A 29 0.02 -13.38 -6.39
N SER A 30 -0.12 -12.09 -6.09
CA SER A 30 1.02 -11.21 -5.81
C SER A 30 1.79 -11.68 -4.56
N LEU A 31 1.08 -11.95 -3.46
CA LEU A 31 1.68 -12.36 -2.18
C LEU A 31 2.37 -13.73 -2.26
N VAL A 32 1.69 -14.75 -2.80
CA VAL A 32 2.21 -16.14 -2.85
C VAL A 32 3.16 -16.36 -4.03
N GLY A 33 3.02 -15.60 -5.11
CA GLY A 33 3.89 -15.73 -6.29
C GLY A 33 5.10 -14.81 -6.20
N THR A 34 4.86 -13.51 -6.34
CA THR A 34 5.91 -12.49 -6.49
C THR A 34 6.66 -12.22 -5.19
N TYR A 35 5.96 -12.32 -4.05
CA TYR A 35 6.49 -11.92 -2.74
C TYR A 35 6.69 -13.08 -1.77
N CYS A 36 6.63 -14.33 -2.25
CA CYS A 36 6.81 -15.52 -1.41
C CYS A 36 8.07 -15.43 -0.54
N GLY A 37 9.18 -14.94 -1.09
CA GLY A 37 10.43 -14.80 -0.36
C GLY A 37 10.44 -13.71 0.73
N LEU A 38 9.53 -12.74 0.68
CA LEU A 38 9.36 -11.75 1.76
C LEU A 38 8.63 -12.36 2.97
N PHE A 39 7.88 -13.43 2.75
CA PHE A 39 7.00 -14.06 3.74
C PHE A 39 7.26 -15.57 3.88
N ASP A 40 8.49 -16.02 3.62
CA ASP A 40 8.86 -17.43 3.42
C ASP A 40 8.52 -18.35 4.62
N SER A 41 8.32 -17.77 5.81
CA SER A 41 7.95 -18.46 7.05
C SER A 41 6.55 -18.13 7.56
N MET A 42 5.73 -17.40 6.80
CA MET A 42 4.37 -17.06 7.21
C MET A 42 3.39 -18.20 6.89
N PRO A 43 2.53 -18.61 7.84
CA PRO A 43 1.42 -19.50 7.55
C PRO A 43 0.50 -18.93 6.45
N LEU A 44 -0.09 -19.82 5.63
CA LEU A 44 -0.97 -19.41 4.53
C LEU A 44 -2.20 -18.63 5.05
N GLU A 45 -2.67 -18.95 6.26
CA GLU A 45 -3.76 -18.28 6.93
C GLU A 45 -3.41 -16.82 7.25
N ALA A 46 -2.16 -16.56 7.64
CA ALA A 46 -1.69 -15.20 7.91
C ALA A 46 -1.53 -14.40 6.61
N LEU A 47 -1.03 -15.04 5.54
CA LEU A 47 -1.00 -14.43 4.20
C LEU A 47 -2.42 -14.13 3.68
N TRP A 48 -3.38 -14.97 4.02
CA TRP A 48 -4.78 -14.76 3.65
C TRP A 48 -5.37 -13.56 4.38
N ALA A 49 -5.14 -13.45 5.69
CA ALA A 49 -5.55 -12.29 6.47
C ALA A 49 -4.93 -10.99 5.93
N ILE A 50 -3.64 -11.02 5.55
CA ILE A 50 -3.00 -9.89 4.86
C ILE A 50 -3.72 -9.56 3.55
N ALA A 51 -4.04 -10.56 2.74
CA ALA A 51 -4.73 -10.35 1.47
C ALA A 51 -6.11 -9.68 1.65
N GLU A 52 -6.83 -10.02 2.73
CA GLU A 52 -8.16 -9.48 3.03
C GLU A 52 -8.13 -7.99 3.39
N ILE A 53 -7.15 -7.57 4.19
CA ILE A 53 -6.98 -6.18 4.63
C ILE A 53 -6.23 -5.30 3.62
N SER A 54 -5.71 -5.89 2.54
CA SER A 54 -4.91 -5.18 1.54
C SER A 54 -5.76 -4.52 0.47
N GLU A 55 -5.31 -3.37 -0.01
CA GLU A 55 -5.92 -2.63 -1.11
C GLU A 55 -4.90 -2.35 -2.21
N GLN A 56 -5.32 -2.47 -3.46
CA GLN A 56 -4.48 -2.04 -4.58
C GLN A 56 -4.67 -0.55 -4.82
N ILE A 57 -3.57 0.19 -4.89
CA ILE A 57 -3.56 1.61 -5.16
C ILE A 57 -2.72 1.95 -6.39
N GLN A 58 -3.06 3.07 -7.04
CA GLN A 58 -2.33 3.61 -8.17
C GLN A 58 -1.91 5.05 -7.85
N VAL A 59 -0.61 5.31 -7.96
CA VAL A 59 -0.02 6.64 -7.78
C VAL A 59 0.46 7.15 -9.14
N ALA A 60 -0.04 8.31 -9.56
CA ALA A 60 0.33 8.92 -10.82
C ALA A 60 1.78 9.47 -10.78
N THR A 61 2.39 9.62 -11.95
CA THR A 61 3.74 10.17 -12.08
C THR A 61 3.84 11.53 -11.39
N GLY A 62 4.86 11.70 -10.54
CA GLY A 62 5.13 12.92 -9.79
C GLY A 62 4.34 13.07 -8.50
N GLN A 63 3.33 12.24 -8.25
CA GLN A 63 2.59 12.22 -6.99
C GLN A 63 3.34 11.44 -5.91
N TYR A 64 3.02 11.72 -4.65
CA TYR A 64 3.63 11.03 -3.51
C TYR A 64 2.81 9.83 -3.08
N LEU A 65 3.51 8.75 -2.77
CA LEU A 65 2.98 7.57 -2.10
C LEU A 65 2.90 7.80 -0.59
N VAL A 66 3.94 8.40 -0.01
CA VAL A 66 4.01 8.86 1.39
C VAL A 66 4.82 10.16 1.44
N TYR A 67 4.58 10.96 2.47
CA TYR A 67 5.33 12.19 2.75
C TYR A 67 6.18 12.05 4.01
N GLU A 68 7.38 12.64 3.99
CA GLU A 68 8.21 12.77 5.19
C GLU A 68 7.44 13.46 6.32
N GLY A 69 7.57 12.92 7.53
CA GLY A 69 6.90 13.44 8.72
C GLY A 69 5.46 12.99 8.90
N GLU A 70 4.86 12.23 7.97
CA GLU A 70 3.54 11.65 8.19
C GLU A 70 3.55 10.69 9.39
N SER A 71 2.61 10.90 10.31
CA SER A 71 2.41 10.09 11.52
C SER A 71 0.93 9.91 11.88
N ASP A 72 0.01 10.28 10.99
CA ASP A 72 -1.44 10.07 11.18
C ASP A 72 -1.82 8.62 10.81
N GLU A 73 -3.09 8.22 10.96
CA GLU A 73 -3.56 6.85 10.67
C GLU A 73 -3.18 6.34 9.26
N VAL A 74 -3.12 7.22 8.26
CA VAL A 74 -2.65 6.89 6.89
C VAL A 74 -1.12 6.79 6.81
N GLY A 75 -0.43 7.53 7.66
CA GLY A 75 1.02 7.49 7.83
C GLY A 75 1.53 6.18 8.42
N GLU A 76 0.64 5.32 8.95
CA GLU A 76 0.99 4.02 9.53
C GLU A 76 0.86 2.83 8.56
N ASP A 77 0.44 3.04 7.31
CA ASP A 77 0.26 1.91 6.38
C ASP A 77 1.57 1.35 5.82
N LEU A 78 1.55 0.10 5.40
CA LEU A 78 2.67 -0.50 4.67
C LEU A 78 2.35 -0.58 3.18
N TYR A 79 3.34 -0.31 2.34
CA TYR A 79 3.17 -0.41 0.89
C TYR A 79 4.18 -1.38 0.27
N ILE A 80 3.74 -2.18 -0.68
CA ILE A 80 4.60 -3.02 -1.52
C ILE A 80 4.45 -2.53 -2.96
N ILE A 81 5.53 -2.07 -3.58
CA ILE A 81 5.50 -1.63 -4.98
C ILE A 81 5.32 -2.86 -5.88
N GLU A 82 4.24 -2.91 -6.65
CA GLU A 82 3.97 -3.99 -7.62
C GLU A 82 4.48 -3.67 -9.01
N ASP A 83 4.43 -2.41 -9.40
CA ASP A 83 4.85 -1.95 -10.73
C ASP A 83 5.25 -0.48 -10.69
N GLY A 84 6.12 -0.09 -11.61
CA GLY A 84 6.68 1.26 -11.67
C GLY A 84 7.84 1.49 -10.70
N PHE A 85 8.30 2.74 -10.65
CA PHE A 85 9.44 3.19 -9.87
C PHE A 85 9.12 4.48 -9.14
N ALA A 86 9.69 4.64 -7.95
CA ALA A 86 9.58 5.84 -7.14
C ALA A 86 10.96 6.34 -6.71
N ASN A 87 11.07 7.64 -6.42
CA ASN A 87 12.24 8.25 -5.79
C ASN A 87 11.98 8.40 -4.29
N VAL A 88 13.00 8.11 -3.48
CA VAL A 88 13.02 8.48 -2.07
C VAL A 88 13.61 9.89 -1.96
N GLU A 89 12.89 10.82 -1.36
CA GLU A 89 13.27 12.23 -1.25
C GLU A 89 13.20 12.69 0.20
N LYS A 90 14.25 13.34 0.69
CA LYS A 90 14.29 13.93 2.03
C LYS A 90 14.38 15.44 1.95
N LEU A 91 13.61 16.15 2.76
CA LEU A 91 13.74 17.60 2.89
C LEU A 91 15.06 17.93 3.62
N VAL A 92 15.93 18.67 2.93
CA VAL A 92 17.20 19.13 3.50
C VAL A 92 17.17 20.65 3.56
N SER A 93 17.43 21.20 4.75
CA SER A 93 17.59 22.64 4.94
C SER A 93 18.78 23.13 4.13
N ARG A 94 18.54 24.12 3.27
CA ARG A 94 19.57 24.85 2.52
C ARG A 94 19.90 26.18 3.18
N SER A 95 18.96 26.74 3.94
CA SER A 95 19.12 27.92 4.76
C SER A 95 18.17 27.86 5.96
N MET A 96 18.19 28.88 6.83
CA MET A 96 17.26 29.00 7.96
C MET A 96 15.78 29.04 7.54
N THR A 97 15.47 29.39 6.29
CA THR A 97 14.10 29.58 5.80
C THR A 97 13.75 28.73 4.58
N GLU A 98 14.71 28.01 4.01
CA GLU A 98 14.51 27.25 2.77
C GLU A 98 14.94 25.80 2.94
N SER A 99 14.02 24.90 2.62
CA SER A 99 14.26 23.46 2.52
C SER A 99 13.95 23.00 1.12
N ALA A 100 14.76 22.10 0.58
CA ALA A 100 14.54 21.52 -0.74
C ALA A 100 14.62 19.99 -0.67
N PRO A 101 13.80 19.27 -1.47
CA PRO A 101 13.87 17.82 -1.54
C PRO A 101 15.21 17.40 -2.17
N ARG A 102 15.91 16.50 -1.48
CA ARG A 102 17.10 15.80 -1.96
C ARG A 102 16.76 14.33 -2.16
N ARG A 103 16.93 13.84 -3.39
CA ARG A 103 16.77 12.42 -3.69
C ARG A 103 17.85 11.60 -2.99
N LEU A 104 17.42 10.61 -2.21
CA LEU A 104 18.27 9.64 -1.51
C LEU A 104 18.48 8.36 -2.32
N GLY A 105 17.46 7.94 -3.09
CA GLY A 105 17.51 6.70 -3.85
C GLY A 105 16.27 6.49 -4.72
N TYR A 106 16.10 5.27 -5.21
CA TYR A 106 14.93 4.85 -5.97
C TYR A 106 14.43 3.49 -5.46
N LEU A 107 13.12 3.27 -5.60
CA LEU A 107 12.42 2.04 -5.25
C LEU A 107 11.76 1.49 -6.51
N GLY A 108 11.65 0.17 -6.59
CA GLY A 108 11.03 -0.55 -7.71
C GLY A 108 10.17 -1.72 -7.21
N PRO A 109 9.69 -2.56 -8.13
CA PRO A 109 8.83 -3.69 -7.78
C PRO A 109 9.44 -4.60 -6.71
N GLY A 110 8.63 -5.05 -5.76
CA GLY A 110 9.03 -5.85 -4.60
C GLY A 110 9.61 -5.06 -3.42
N THR A 111 9.78 -3.75 -3.54
CA THR A 111 10.26 -2.94 -2.42
C THR A 111 9.13 -2.66 -1.43
N ILE A 112 9.42 -2.85 -0.14
CA ILE A 112 8.53 -2.50 0.97
C ILE A 112 8.82 -1.05 1.41
N VAL A 113 7.77 -0.28 1.63
CA VAL A 113 7.81 1.07 2.22
C VAL A 113 7.04 1.04 3.53
N GLY A 114 7.70 1.42 4.63
CA GLY A 114 7.08 1.43 5.96
C GLY A 114 7.26 0.17 6.78
N ASP A 115 8.23 -0.66 6.44
CA ASP A 115 8.62 -1.85 7.22
C ASP A 115 8.88 -1.57 8.70
N LEU A 116 9.39 -0.38 9.05
CA LEU A 116 9.58 0.03 10.45
C LEU A 116 8.29 -0.02 11.29
N LEU A 117 7.12 0.17 10.68
CA LEU A 117 5.84 0.05 11.39
C LEU A 117 5.58 -1.38 11.86
N LEU A 118 6.11 -2.40 11.16
CA LEU A 118 6.03 -3.81 11.59
C LEU A 118 6.79 -4.07 12.89
N LEU A 119 7.75 -3.21 13.25
CA LEU A 119 8.52 -3.33 14.48
C LEU A 119 7.84 -2.64 15.69
N GLY A 120 6.60 -2.14 15.52
CA GLY A 120 5.85 -1.45 16.57
C GLY A 120 6.38 -0.04 16.89
N SER A 121 7.23 0.52 16.01
CA SER A 121 7.74 1.88 16.20
C SER A 121 6.77 2.90 15.61
N GLN A 122 6.19 3.74 16.46
CA GLN A 122 5.43 4.93 16.04
C GLN A 122 6.40 6.08 15.75
N VAL A 123 7.12 5.97 14.65
CA VAL A 123 8.06 7.00 14.18
C VAL A 123 7.52 7.62 12.90
N PRO A 124 7.52 8.96 12.77
CA PRO A 124 7.13 9.62 11.53
C PRO A 124 7.95 9.12 10.33
N ARG A 125 7.37 9.16 9.13
CA ARG A 125 8.08 8.78 7.90
C ARG A 125 9.40 9.54 7.76
N ALA A 126 10.51 8.80 7.62
CA ALA A 126 11.85 9.37 7.57
C ALA A 126 12.17 10.15 6.27
N ALA A 127 11.40 9.90 5.21
CA ALA A 127 11.52 10.50 3.88
C ALA A 127 10.19 10.36 3.12
N SER A 128 10.00 11.21 2.11
CA SER A 128 8.91 11.10 1.15
C SER A 128 9.23 10.08 0.06
N VAL A 129 8.21 9.44 -0.50
CA VAL A 129 8.34 8.55 -1.66
C VAL A 129 7.51 9.11 -2.81
N ARG A 130 8.16 9.55 -3.88
CA ARG A 130 7.53 10.20 -5.03
C ARG A 130 7.57 9.32 -6.27
N ALA A 131 6.44 9.05 -6.87
CA ALA A 131 6.32 8.25 -8.08
C ALA A 131 7.13 8.89 -9.24
N ARG A 132 8.06 8.13 -9.82
CA ARG A 132 8.87 8.56 -10.97
C ARG A 132 8.14 8.33 -12.29
N ASN A 133 7.35 7.26 -12.35
CA ASN A 133 6.36 6.97 -13.37
C ASN A 133 5.06 6.51 -12.68
N SER A 134 4.07 5.99 -13.41
CA SER A 134 2.86 5.43 -12.78
C SER A 134 3.25 4.23 -11.91
N VAL A 135 2.95 4.31 -10.61
CA VAL A 135 3.27 3.26 -9.63
C VAL A 135 2.00 2.54 -9.22
N ARG A 136 1.97 1.21 -9.31
CA ARG A 136 0.98 0.38 -8.61
C ARG A 136 1.60 -0.16 -7.33
N ALA A 137 0.85 -0.12 -6.24
CA ALA A 137 1.28 -0.66 -4.98
C ALA A 137 0.15 -1.39 -4.27
N LEU A 138 0.52 -2.40 -3.48
CA LEU A 138 -0.36 -3.01 -2.50
C LEU A 138 -0.21 -2.23 -1.18
N ARG A 139 -1.30 -1.65 -0.69
CA ARG A 139 -1.41 -0.98 0.61
C ARG A 139 -1.94 -1.98 1.63
N LEU A 140 -1.24 -2.13 2.74
CA LEU A 140 -1.65 -2.93 3.89
C LEU A 140 -1.97 -1.96 5.03
N CYS A 141 -3.24 -1.94 5.45
CA CYS A 141 -3.68 -1.08 6.54
C CYS A 141 -3.14 -1.60 7.88
N SER A 142 -2.36 -0.79 8.60
CA SER A 142 -1.75 -1.20 9.88
C SER A 142 -2.77 -1.59 10.94
N GLY A 143 -3.91 -0.90 10.98
CA GLY A 143 -5.01 -1.19 11.89
C GLY A 143 -5.63 -2.58 11.73
N GLY A 144 -5.38 -3.27 10.60
CA GLY A 144 -5.79 -4.65 10.36
C GLY A 144 -4.70 -5.70 10.58
N LEU A 145 -3.43 -5.30 10.72
CA LEU A 145 -2.28 -6.22 10.87
C LEU A 145 -2.07 -6.71 12.32
N PHE A 146 -2.48 -5.92 13.31
CA PHE A 146 -2.21 -6.16 14.73
C PHE A 146 -3.45 -6.42 15.59
N GLN A 147 -4.56 -6.88 14.97
CA GLN A 147 -5.78 -7.27 15.69
C GLN A 147 -5.75 -8.72 16.16
#